data_AF-A0A6B3EYW0-F1
#
_entry.id   AF-A0A6B3EYW0-F1
#
_cell.length_a   1.000
_cell.length_b   1.000
_cell.length_c   1.000
_cell.angle_alpha   90.00
_cell.angle_beta   90.00
_cell.angle_gamma   90.00
#
_symmetry.space_group_name_H-M   'P 1'
#
loop_
_entity.id
_entity.type
_entity.pdbx_description
1 polymer ?
#
loop_
_entity_poly.entity_id
_entity_poly.type
_entity_poly.pdbx_seq_one_letter_code
_entity_poly.pdbx_strand_id
1 'polypeptide(L)' 'MNRAALLVLADGRFPAGGHAHSGGAEQAVEAGRVRNAEDLAAFCRGRLHTAGLTA' A
#
# COMPACT_ATOMS: atom_id res chain seq x y z
N MET A 1 14.93 -3.80 19.99
CA MET A 1 14.37 -4.75 19.01
C MET A 1 15.47 -5.18 18.05
N ASN A 2 15.66 -6.47 17.77
CA ASN A 2 16.70 -6.93 16.82
C ASN A 2 16.24 -6.63 15.37
N ARG A 3 17.16 -6.19 14.50
CA ARG A 3 16.94 -5.91 13.07
C ARG A 3 16.28 -7.09 12.33
N ALA A 4 16.65 -8.33 12.66
CA ALA A 4 16.04 -9.52 12.07
C ALA A 4 14.52 -9.60 12.37
N ALA A 5 14.10 -9.23 13.58
CA ALA A 5 12.68 -9.22 13.94
C ALA A 5 11.89 -8.16 13.19
N LEU A 6 12.50 -6.99 12.92
CA LEU A 6 11.87 -5.94 12.10
C LEU A 6 11.63 -6.39 10.66
N LEU A 7 12.56 -7.15 10.08
CA LEU A 7 12.42 -7.69 8.72
C LEU A 7 11.29 -8.71 8.64
N VAL A 8 11.12 -9.56 9.67
CA VAL A 8 10.00 -10.50 9.74
C VAL A 8 8.65 -9.78 9.80
N LEU A 9 8.56 -8.70 10.57
CA LEU A 9 7.32 -7.90 10.67
C LEU A 9 6.96 -7.18 9.37
N ALA A 10 7.95 -6.76 8.58
CA ALA A 10 7.74 -6.09 7.30
C ALA A 10 7.55 -7.06 6.11
N ASP A 11 7.68 -8.37 6.33
CA ASP A 11 7.57 -9.38 5.28
C ASP A 11 6.11 -9.56 4.84
N GLY A 12 5.84 -9.44 3.54
CA GLY A 12 4.49 -9.62 2.99
C GLY A 12 3.91 -11.03 3.16
N ARG A 13 4.76 -12.03 3.45
CA ARG A 13 4.35 -13.41 3.78
C ARG A 13 3.98 -13.57 5.26
N PHE A 14 4.17 -12.54 6.08
CA PHE A 14 3.79 -12.57 7.48
C PHE A 14 2.28 -12.83 7.59
N PRO A 15 1.84 -13.89 8.31
CA PRO A 15 0.47 -14.39 8.26
C PRO A 15 -0.49 -13.57 9.15
N ALA A 16 -0.45 -12.24 9.03
CA ALA A 16 -1.30 -11.31 9.78
C ALA A 16 -2.56 -10.87 9.03
N GLY A 17 -2.84 -11.42 7.84
CA GLY A 17 -4.07 -11.11 7.09
C GLY A 17 -4.04 -9.77 6.34
N GLY A 18 -2.85 -9.28 5.95
CA GLY A 18 -2.66 -7.95 5.34
C GLY A 18 -3.19 -7.76 3.91
N HIS A 19 -3.85 -8.75 3.30
CA HIS A 19 -4.43 -8.64 1.96
C HIS A 19 -5.81 -7.92 1.95
N ALA A 20 -6.34 -7.54 3.12
CA ALA A 20 -7.71 -7.07 3.25
C ALA A 20 -7.95 -5.61 2.81
N HIS A 21 -6.92 -4.85 2.43
CA HIS A 21 -7.11 -3.43 2.07
C HIS A 21 -6.34 -3.07 0.80
N SER A 22 -7.03 -3.13 -0.36
CA SER A 22 -6.56 -2.62 -1.65
C SER A 22 -6.34 -1.09 -1.65
N GLY A 23 -6.67 -0.39 -0.56
CA GLY A 23 -6.43 1.04 -0.40
C GLY A 23 -7.25 1.90 -1.37
N GLY A 24 -8.35 1.39 -1.92
CA GLY A 24 -9.13 2.10 -2.93
C GLY A 24 -8.53 2.04 -4.33
N ALA A 25 -7.46 1.24 -4.54
CA ALA A 25 -6.81 1.11 -5.84
C ALA A 25 -7.73 0.47 -6.88
N GLU A 26 -8.52 -0.54 -6.49
CA GLU A 26 -9.51 -1.20 -7.36
C GLU A 26 -10.54 -0.19 -7.88
N GLN A 27 -11.09 0.64 -6.99
CA GLN A 27 -12.04 1.69 -7.36
C GLN A 27 -11.38 2.81 -8.18
N ALA A 28 -10.09 3.09 -7.97
CA ALA A 28 -9.36 4.06 -8.78
C ALA A 28 -9.12 3.57 -10.22
N VAL A 29 -8.92 2.26 -10.39
CA VAL A 29 -8.86 1.60 -11.70
C VAL A 29 -10.23 1.62 -12.37
N GLU A 30 -11.28 1.22 -11.66
CA GLU A 30 -12.67 1.23 -12.17
C GLU A 30 -13.10 2.64 -12.61
N ALA A 31 -12.70 3.67 -11.87
CA ALA A 31 -12.97 5.07 -12.20
C ALA A 31 -12.06 5.64 -13.32
N GLY A 32 -11.18 4.84 -13.91
CA GLY A 32 -10.25 5.27 -14.98
C GLY A 32 -9.14 6.22 -14.53
N ARG A 33 -8.93 6.38 -13.21
CA ARG A 33 -7.89 7.25 -12.63
C ARG A 33 -6.52 6.58 -12.56
N VAL A 34 -6.49 5.25 -12.53
CA VAL A 34 -5.26 4.45 -12.61
C VAL A 34 -5.36 3.51 -13.81
N ARG A 35 -4.53 3.73 -14.83
CA ARG A 35 -4.55 2.94 -16.07
C ARG A 35 -3.21 2.34 -16.42
N ASN A 36 -2.15 2.80 -15.76
CA ASN A 36 -0.78 2.35 -15.98
C ASN A 36 0.04 2.46 -14.68
N ALA A 37 1.32 2.07 -14.75
CA ALA A 37 2.22 2.07 -13.62
C ALA A 37 2.56 3.49 -13.10
N GLU A 38 2.61 4.49 -13.99
CA GLU A 38 2.87 5.88 -13.60
C GLU A 38 1.70 6.47 -12.80
N ASP A 39 0.47 6.23 -13.26
CA ASP A 39 -0.76 6.60 -12.55
C ASP A 39 -0.82 5.93 -11.17
N LEU A 40 -0.46 4.64 -11.10
CA LEU A 40 -0.41 3.90 -9.83
C LEU A 40 0.63 4.48 -8.88
N ALA A 41 1.82 4.85 -9.38
CA ALA A 41 2.86 5.49 -8.58
C ALA A 41 2.39 6.85 -8.03
N ALA A 42 1.72 7.66 -8.85
CA ALA A 42 1.12 8.92 -8.42
C ALA A 42 0.02 8.70 -7.37
N PHE A 43 -0.85 7.72 -7.56
CA PHE A 43 -1.89 7.33 -6.60
C PHE A 43 -1.29 6.90 -5.25
N CYS A 44 -0.28 6.02 -5.26
CA CYS A 44 0.41 5.58 -4.05
C CYS A 44 1.08 6.74 -3.32
N ARG A 45 1.73 7.66 -4.04
CA ARG A 45 2.33 8.86 -3.44
C ARG A 45 1.28 9.75 -2.78
N GLY A 46 0.16 10.01 -3.45
CA GLY A 46 -0.96 10.77 -2.87
C GLY A 46 -1.53 10.10 -1.62
N ARG A 47 -1.65 8.77 -1.62
CA ARG A 47 -2.07 8.01 -0.43
C ARG A 47 -1.10 8.16 0.74
N LEU A 48 0.21 8.10 0.52
CA LEU A 48 1.22 8.29 1.57
C LEU A 48 1.12 9.67 2.24
N HIS A 49 0.69 10.69 1.50
CA HIS A 49 0.48 12.04 2.03
C HIS A 49 -0.90 12.26 2.65
N THR A 50 -1.77 11.25 2.66
CA THR A 50 -3.15 11.35 3.18
C THR A 50 -3.45 10.21 4.15
N ALA A 51 -4.18 9.18 3.72
CA ALA A 51 -4.61 8.07 4.58
C ALA A 51 -3.46 7.14 5.02
N GLY A 52 -2.32 7.19 4.33
CA GLY A 52 -1.09 6.49 4.69
C GLY A 52 -0.11 7.32 5.53
N LEU A 53 -0.44 8.56 5.87
CA LEU A 53 0.40 9.40 6.71
C LEU A 53 0.25 8.95 8.17
N THR A 54 1.34 8.46 8.75
CA THR A 54 1.43 8.03 10.15
C THR A 54 2.48 8.88 10.88
N ALA A 55 2.29 9.10 12.19
CA ALA A 55 3.20 9.89 13.03
C ALA A 55 4.53 9.19 13.32
#